data_AF-A0A812ZZD3-F1
#
_entry.id   AF-A0A812ZZD3-F1
#
_cell.length_a   1.000
_cell.length_b   1.000
_cell.length_c   1.000
_cell.angle_alpha   90.00
_cell.angle_beta   90.00
_cell.angle_gamma   90.00
#
_symmetry.space_group_name_H-M   'P 1'
#
loop_
_entity.id
_entity.type
_entity.pdbx_description
1 polymer ?
#
loop_
_entity_poly.entity_id
_entity_poly.type
_entity_poly.pdbx_seq_one_letter_code
_entity_poly.pdbx_strand_id
1 'polypeptide(L)'
;MSDNTRIQKLEEQMSLIQKAIEGKEGSGVCIPPPSHLRDESDFNHLILGGWDRDTRRALIEEEVQLFIQNFKLGDITARSYVVGKRAWTAHLVLKPLPDRDARSRFFDMLPFVNKKMQLRNGNALWISPSKPFAVREKGKLLRAGFDRLLRAAGLTSEDETVEIDWNMAVVWIQGGRVMALDAGSLLAESGQRVIAVRFAGQSLRLHGDCHFNLSVLAGKLGGVDMGELEAKLRSS
;
A
#
# COMPACT_ATOMS: atom_id res chain seq x y z
N MET A 1 -13.51 -40.67 8.03
CA MET A 1 -13.72 -40.50 6.58
C MET A 1 -12.38 -40.74 5.93
N SER A 2 -12.27 -41.75 5.07
CA SER A 2 -10.98 -42.30 4.61
C SER A 2 -10.29 -41.39 3.59
N ASP A 3 -8.96 -41.38 3.61
CA ASP A 3 -8.10 -40.55 2.73
C ASP A 3 -8.41 -40.74 1.23
N ASN A 4 -8.97 -41.89 0.84
CA ASN A 4 -9.42 -42.15 -0.52
C ASN A 4 -10.49 -41.17 -1.04
N THR A 5 -11.39 -40.68 -0.17
CA THR A 5 -12.43 -39.71 -0.59
C THR A 5 -11.84 -38.31 -0.85
N ARG A 6 -10.69 -38.00 -0.23
CA ARG A 6 -10.01 -36.71 -0.40
C ARG A 6 -9.14 -36.69 -1.65
N ILE A 7 -8.51 -37.83 -1.97
CA ILE A 7 -7.74 -38.03 -3.20
C ILE A 7 -8.67 -38.00 -4.43
N GLN A 8 -9.81 -38.70 -4.39
CA GLN A 8 -10.79 -38.67 -5.49
C GLN A 8 -11.32 -37.26 -5.79
N LYS A 9 -11.57 -36.45 -4.76
CA LYS A 9 -12.00 -35.05 -4.95
C LYS A 9 -10.92 -34.17 -5.57
N LEU A 10 -9.65 -34.42 -5.25
CA LEU A 10 -8.52 -33.70 -5.84
C LEU A 10 -8.30 -34.10 -7.31
N GLU A 11 -8.47 -35.38 -7.63
CA GLU A 11 -8.38 -35.87 -9.01
C GLU A 11 -9.52 -35.34 -9.88
N GLU A 12 -10.75 -35.25 -9.35
CA GLU A 12 -11.88 -34.61 -10.04
C GLU A 12 -11.64 -33.10 -10.26
N GLN A 13 -11.12 -32.39 -9.26
CA GLN A 13 -10.80 -30.96 -9.39
C GLN A 13 -9.69 -30.72 -10.42
N MET A 14 -8.67 -31.56 -10.45
CA MET A 14 -7.60 -31.45 -11.45
C MET A 14 -8.08 -31.78 -12.87
N SER A 15 -8.96 -32.78 -13.03
CA SER A 15 -9.57 -33.11 -14.32
C SER A 15 -10.43 -31.96 -14.87
N LEU A 16 -11.15 -31.24 -14.01
CA LEU A 16 -11.92 -30.05 -14.39
C LEU A 16 -11.03 -28.88 -14.82
N ILE A 17 -9.90 -28.68 -14.15
CA ILE A 17 -8.91 -27.65 -14.51
C ILE A 17 -8.24 -28.00 -15.86
N GLN A 18 -7.88 -29.27 -16.07
CA GLN A 18 -7.29 -29.73 -17.33
C GLN A 18 -8.24 -29.52 -18.51
N LYS A 19 -9.53 -29.86 -18.37
CA LYS A 19 -10.56 -29.61 -19.39
C LYS A 19 -10.81 -28.12 -19.66
N ALA A 20 -10.65 -27.25 -18.66
CA ALA A 20 -10.76 -25.80 -18.83
C ALA A 20 -9.57 -25.18 -19.58
N ILE A 21 -8.41 -25.84 -19.53
CA ILE A 21 -7.20 -25.46 -20.26
C ILE A 21 -7.28 -25.97 -21.70
N GLU A 22 -7.72 -27.21 -21.90
CA GLU A 22 -7.85 -27.84 -23.23
C GLU A 22 -9.02 -27.26 -24.05
N GLY A 23 -10.06 -26.74 -23.40
CA GLY A 23 -11.20 -26.08 -24.08
C GLY A 23 -10.92 -24.66 -24.60
N LYS A 24 -9.69 -24.16 -24.54
CA LYS A 24 -9.32 -22.78 -24.92
C LYS A 24 -8.39 -22.66 -26.13
N GLU A 25 -8.27 -23.71 -26.95
CA GLU A 25 -7.75 -23.57 -28.31
C GLU A 25 -8.92 -23.37 -29.28
N GLY A 26 -9.32 -22.11 -29.51
CA GLY A 26 -10.28 -21.78 -30.57
C GLY A 26 -11.36 -20.76 -30.22
N SER A 27 -10.98 -19.56 -29.84
CA SER A 27 -11.67 -18.32 -30.24
C SER A 27 -10.95 -17.13 -29.60
N GLY A 28 -10.55 -16.18 -30.44
CA GLY A 28 -9.84 -14.97 -30.04
C GLY A 28 -10.69 -14.02 -29.22
N VAL A 29 -10.89 -14.34 -27.94
CA VAL A 29 -11.27 -13.37 -26.92
C VAL A 29 -10.12 -13.33 -25.91
N CYS A 30 -9.25 -12.34 -26.10
CA CYS A 30 -8.28 -11.96 -25.09
C CYS A 30 -9.08 -11.34 -23.93
N ILE A 31 -9.56 -12.18 -23.00
CA ILE A 31 -10.09 -11.71 -21.73
C ILE A 31 -8.86 -11.21 -20.96
N PRO A 32 -8.66 -9.89 -20.78
CA PRO A 32 -7.57 -9.42 -19.95
C PRO A 32 -7.77 -10.00 -18.54
N PRO A 33 -6.69 -10.39 -17.84
CA PRO A 33 -6.81 -10.81 -16.45
C PRO A 33 -7.53 -9.72 -15.64
N PRO A 34 -8.33 -10.10 -14.63
CA PRO A 34 -9.15 -9.17 -13.86
C PRO A 34 -8.30 -8.03 -13.32
N SER A 35 -8.78 -6.80 -13.49
CA SER A 35 -8.09 -5.53 -13.23
C SER A 35 -7.80 -5.23 -11.74
N HIS A 36 -7.90 -6.23 -10.87
CA HIS A 36 -7.70 -6.10 -9.42
C HIS A 36 -6.28 -6.48 -8.95
N LEU A 37 -5.34 -6.69 -9.89
CA LEU A 37 -3.98 -7.20 -9.59
C LEU A 37 -2.83 -6.37 -10.15
N ARG A 38 -3.07 -5.14 -10.63
CA ARG A 38 -1.95 -4.27 -10.99
C ARG A 38 -1.44 -3.58 -9.73
N ASP A 39 -0.34 -4.08 -9.22
CA ASP A 39 0.62 -3.31 -8.44
C ASP A 39 0.93 -2.04 -9.25
N GLU A 40 0.22 -0.94 -8.98
CA GLU A 40 0.27 0.31 -9.76
C GLU A 40 1.61 1.05 -9.62
N SER A 41 2.62 0.39 -9.07
CA SER A 41 3.97 0.91 -8.89
C SER A 41 4.56 1.44 -10.20
N ASP A 42 5.07 2.66 -10.17
CA ASP A 42 5.80 3.27 -11.29
C ASP A 42 7.27 2.85 -11.22
N PHE A 43 7.64 1.85 -12.01
CA PHE A 43 9.02 1.35 -12.10
C PHE A 43 9.99 2.30 -12.85
N ASN A 44 9.49 3.41 -13.43
CA ASN A 44 10.34 4.48 -13.94
C ASN A 44 10.62 5.56 -12.89
N HIS A 45 9.96 5.53 -11.74
CA HIS A 45 10.22 6.46 -10.64
C HIS A 45 10.61 5.67 -9.38
N LEU A 46 11.86 5.73 -8.98
CA LEU A 46 12.34 5.06 -7.78
C LEU A 46 12.35 5.99 -6.57
N ILE A 47 12.06 5.40 -5.41
CA ILE A 47 12.31 5.97 -4.09
C ILE A 47 13.57 5.33 -3.53
N LEU A 48 14.49 6.18 -3.09
CA LEU A 48 15.67 5.78 -2.34
C LEU A 48 15.43 6.12 -0.88
N GLY A 49 15.88 5.27 0.03
CA GLY A 49 15.79 5.53 1.47
C GLY A 49 16.85 4.79 2.28
N GLY A 50 16.81 5.01 3.59
CA GLY A 50 17.81 4.53 4.56
C GLY A 50 18.35 5.64 5.47
N TRP A 51 18.06 6.90 5.13
CA TRP A 51 18.40 8.07 5.94
C TRP A 51 17.47 8.23 7.14
N ASP A 52 17.96 8.91 8.17
CA ASP A 52 17.17 9.26 9.35
C ASP A 52 16.12 10.33 9.01
N ARG A 53 15.03 10.35 9.79
CA ARG A 53 13.78 11.14 9.58
C ARG A 53 13.99 12.64 9.30
N ASP A 54 15.15 13.17 9.65
CA ASP A 54 15.48 14.59 9.56
C ASP A 54 16.85 14.83 8.90
N THR A 55 17.25 14.04 7.91
CA THR A 55 18.56 14.22 7.27
C THR A 55 18.56 15.45 6.35
N ARG A 56 19.64 16.26 6.37
CA ARG A 56 19.75 17.47 5.54
C ARG A 56 19.74 17.11 4.05
N ARG A 57 18.96 17.85 3.25
CA ARG A 57 18.83 17.66 1.80
C ARG A 57 20.18 17.50 1.09
N ALA A 58 21.13 18.39 1.36
CA ALA A 58 22.42 18.41 0.65
C ALA A 58 23.20 17.09 0.82
N LEU A 59 23.12 16.48 2.01
CA LEU A 59 23.77 15.19 2.27
C LEU A 59 23.11 14.07 1.46
N ILE A 60 21.77 14.03 1.46
CA ILE A 60 21.01 13.06 0.68
C ILE A 60 21.33 13.22 -0.82
N GLU A 61 21.32 14.45 -1.34
CA GLU A 61 21.62 14.73 -2.75
C GLU A 61 23.03 14.27 -3.13
N GLU A 62 24.04 14.52 -2.27
CA GLU A 62 25.40 14.04 -2.47
C GLU A 62 25.46 12.50 -2.56
N GLU A 63 24.82 11.80 -1.62
CA GLU A 63 24.79 10.33 -1.59
C GLU A 63 23.99 9.73 -2.76
N VAL A 64 22.94 10.41 -3.23
CA VAL A 64 22.20 10.03 -4.44
C VAL A 64 23.09 10.17 -5.69
N GLN A 65 23.93 11.21 -5.77
CA GLN A 65 24.88 11.32 -6.90
C GLN A 65 25.92 10.21 -6.86
N LEU A 66 26.45 9.87 -5.68
CA LEU A 66 27.35 8.72 -5.52
C LEU A 66 26.67 7.41 -5.94
N PHE A 67 25.40 7.21 -5.58
CA PHE A 67 24.60 6.07 -6.04
C PHE A 67 24.52 6.03 -7.57
N ILE A 68 24.14 7.13 -8.22
CA ILE A 68 24.02 7.20 -9.69
C ILE A 68 25.36 6.85 -10.36
N GLN A 69 26.48 7.34 -9.83
CA GLN A 69 27.82 7.06 -10.36
C GLN A 69 28.25 5.61 -10.15
N ASN A 70 28.11 5.08 -8.94
CA ASN A 70 28.53 3.72 -8.58
C ASN A 70 27.81 2.65 -9.40
N PHE A 71 26.53 2.88 -9.70
CA PHE A 71 25.71 1.97 -10.49
C PHE A 71 25.63 2.35 -11.98
N LYS A 72 26.41 3.35 -12.42
CA LYS A 72 26.46 3.83 -13.81
C LYS A 72 25.07 4.16 -14.38
N LEU A 73 24.22 4.77 -13.57
CA LEU A 73 22.83 5.07 -13.92
C LEU A 73 22.69 6.43 -14.63
N GLY A 74 23.79 7.14 -14.89
CA GLY A 74 23.76 8.48 -15.48
C GLY A 74 22.97 8.54 -16.80
N ASP A 75 23.20 7.57 -17.69
CA ASP A 75 22.55 7.53 -19.00
C ASP A 75 21.07 7.17 -18.96
N ILE A 76 20.59 6.59 -17.86
CA ILE A 76 19.20 6.21 -17.68
C ILE A 76 18.48 7.08 -16.65
N THR A 77 19.15 8.01 -16.00
CA THR A 77 18.56 8.93 -15.03
C THR A 77 18.06 10.17 -15.76
N ALA A 78 16.76 10.48 -15.63
CA ALA A 78 16.19 11.71 -16.14
C ALA A 78 16.35 12.87 -15.14
N ARG A 79 16.12 12.61 -13.86
CA ARG A 79 16.36 13.56 -12.75
C ARG A 79 16.38 12.87 -11.41
N SER A 80 17.02 13.48 -10.43
CA SER A 80 16.86 13.17 -9.01
C SER A 80 16.45 14.41 -8.22
N TYR A 81 15.73 14.23 -7.12
CA TYR A 81 15.35 15.34 -6.24
C TYR A 81 15.00 14.85 -4.82
N VAL A 82 15.11 15.76 -3.86
CA VAL A 82 14.70 15.56 -2.47
C VAL A 82 13.62 16.59 -2.09
N VAL A 83 12.53 16.12 -1.52
CA VAL A 83 11.40 16.99 -1.13
C VAL A 83 11.68 17.61 0.24
N GLY A 84 11.61 18.94 0.35
CA GLY A 84 11.84 19.66 1.61
C GLY A 84 13.31 19.84 1.99
N LYS A 85 13.61 20.74 2.95
CA LYS A 85 15.00 21.06 3.37
C LYS A 85 15.65 19.90 4.14
N ARG A 86 14.83 19.06 4.75
CA ARG A 86 15.21 17.85 5.49
C ARG A 86 14.25 16.73 5.10
N ALA A 87 14.78 15.52 4.98
CA ALA A 87 14.04 14.37 4.50
C ALA A 87 14.71 13.08 4.98
N TRP A 88 14.14 11.97 4.56
CA TRP A 88 14.58 10.60 4.88
C TRP A 88 14.55 9.70 3.63
N THR A 89 14.15 10.27 2.50
CA THR A 89 14.06 9.63 1.21
C THR A 89 14.44 10.60 0.10
N ALA A 90 14.83 10.05 -1.04
CA ALA A 90 15.05 10.78 -2.28
C ALA A 90 14.25 10.14 -3.42
N HIS A 91 14.02 10.93 -4.46
CA HIS A 91 13.35 10.49 -5.68
C HIS A 91 14.35 10.42 -6.82
N LEU A 92 14.35 9.31 -7.56
CA LEU A 92 15.12 9.11 -8.77
C LEU A 92 14.16 8.76 -9.91
N VAL A 93 14.01 9.68 -10.86
CA VAL A 93 13.19 9.47 -12.06
C VAL A 93 14.11 9.00 -13.18
N LEU A 94 13.81 7.84 -13.72
CA LEU A 94 14.54 7.21 -14.81
C LEU A 94 13.94 7.62 -16.17
N LYS A 95 14.71 7.44 -17.23
CA LYS A 95 14.21 7.55 -18.60
C LYS A 95 13.09 6.53 -18.80
N PRO A 96 11.95 6.95 -19.35
CA PRO A 96 10.75 6.14 -19.40
C PRO A 96 10.95 4.93 -20.31
N LEU A 97 10.53 3.77 -19.81
CA LEU A 97 10.38 2.52 -20.56
C LEU A 97 8.95 1.99 -20.41
N PRO A 98 8.49 1.11 -21.31
CA PRO A 98 7.28 0.33 -21.09
C PRO A 98 7.33 -0.41 -19.74
N ASP A 99 6.18 -0.59 -19.09
CA ASP A 99 6.08 -1.12 -17.72
C ASP A 99 6.85 -2.43 -17.53
N ARG A 100 6.70 -3.38 -18.46
CA ARG A 100 7.42 -4.67 -18.44
C ARG A 100 8.93 -4.49 -18.37
N ASP A 101 9.49 -3.60 -19.19
CA ASP A 101 10.93 -3.38 -19.30
C ASP A 101 11.45 -2.56 -18.11
N ALA A 102 10.67 -1.58 -17.65
CA ALA A 102 10.97 -0.82 -16.43
C ALA A 102 11.00 -1.73 -15.20
N ARG A 103 10.04 -2.66 -15.08
CA ARG A 103 9.98 -3.67 -14.03
C ARG A 103 11.16 -4.62 -14.09
N SER A 104 11.52 -5.13 -15.27
CA SER A 104 12.72 -5.97 -15.44
C SER A 104 13.97 -5.23 -14.96
N ARG A 105 14.20 -4.01 -15.47
CA ARG A 105 15.33 -3.16 -15.08
C ARG A 105 15.42 -2.96 -13.57
N PHE A 106 14.29 -2.73 -12.90
CA PHE A 106 14.27 -2.59 -11.44
C PHE A 106 14.72 -3.87 -10.72
N PHE A 107 14.17 -5.04 -11.10
CA PHE A 107 14.54 -6.31 -10.48
C PHE A 107 15.97 -6.74 -10.82
N ASP A 108 16.49 -6.33 -11.97
CA ASP A 108 17.90 -6.53 -12.33
C ASP A 108 18.82 -5.67 -11.45
N MET A 109 18.40 -4.44 -11.09
CA MET A 109 19.15 -3.55 -10.21
C MET A 109 19.12 -3.98 -8.73
N LEU A 110 17.99 -4.50 -8.26
CA LEU A 110 17.71 -4.71 -6.83
C LEU A 110 18.77 -5.55 -6.07
N PRO A 111 19.29 -6.67 -6.60
CA PRO A 111 20.32 -7.47 -5.91
C PRO A 111 21.62 -6.72 -5.68
N PHE A 112 21.95 -5.76 -6.55
CA PHE A 112 23.18 -4.99 -6.44
C PHE A 112 23.06 -3.86 -5.42
N VAL A 113 21.87 -3.30 -5.23
CA VAL A 113 21.65 -2.21 -4.26
C VAL A 113 21.56 -2.75 -2.84
N ASN A 114 20.70 -3.75 -2.60
CA ASN A 114 20.40 -4.24 -1.25
C ASN A 114 21.59 -4.90 -0.53
N LYS A 115 22.69 -5.21 -1.23
CA LYS A 115 23.87 -5.88 -0.66
C LYS A 115 25.14 -5.03 -0.62
N LYS A 116 25.19 -3.86 -1.26
CA LYS A 116 26.48 -3.21 -1.57
C LYS A 116 26.64 -1.77 -1.12
N MET A 117 25.57 -1.05 -0.79
CA MET A 117 25.69 0.37 -0.45
C MET A 117 25.22 0.64 0.97
N GLN A 118 26.16 1.12 1.79
CA GLN A 118 25.88 1.75 3.07
C GLN A 118 25.94 3.26 2.91
N LEU A 119 24.99 3.93 3.54
CA LEU A 119 24.97 5.38 3.71
C LEU A 119 26.00 5.77 4.77
N ARG A 120 26.37 7.06 4.81
CA ARG A 120 27.30 7.62 5.79
C ARG A 120 26.84 7.47 7.23
N ASN A 121 25.53 7.33 7.47
CA ASN A 121 24.99 7.03 8.81
C ASN A 121 25.08 5.54 9.18
N GLY A 122 25.69 4.70 8.34
CA GLY A 122 25.83 3.26 8.57
C GLY A 122 24.64 2.42 8.16
N ASN A 123 23.51 3.04 7.79
CA ASN A 123 22.33 2.32 7.34
C ASN A 123 22.50 1.81 5.91
N ALA A 124 21.87 0.67 5.61
CA ALA A 124 21.79 0.18 4.23
C ALA A 124 20.88 1.09 3.40
N LEU A 125 21.34 1.45 2.20
CA LEU A 125 20.47 2.09 1.22
C LEU A 125 19.47 1.04 0.68
N TRP A 126 18.19 1.38 0.66
CA TRP A 126 17.15 0.59 -0.01
C TRP A 126 16.51 1.36 -1.16
N ILE A 127 15.97 0.62 -2.12
CA ILE A 127 15.19 1.17 -3.24
C ILE A 127 13.82 0.51 -3.32
N SER A 128 12.84 1.28 -3.77
CA SER A 128 11.47 0.82 -4.02
C SER A 128 10.88 1.59 -5.21
N PRO A 129 10.04 0.98 -6.05
CA PRO A 129 9.31 1.75 -7.05
C PRO A 129 8.34 2.72 -6.35
N SER A 130 8.17 3.91 -6.92
CA SER A 130 7.26 4.91 -6.41
C SER A 130 5.85 4.47 -6.72
N LYS A 131 4.97 4.54 -5.72
CA LYS A 131 3.54 4.46 -6.00
C LYS A 131 3.05 5.74 -6.69
N PRO A 132 2.02 5.67 -7.56
CA PRO A 132 1.43 6.83 -8.20
C PRO A 132 0.97 7.84 -7.15
N PHE A 133 0.89 9.11 -7.54
CA PHE A 133 0.40 10.15 -6.62
C PHE A 133 -0.96 9.77 -6.01
N ALA A 134 -1.90 9.29 -6.81
CA ALA A 134 -3.21 8.85 -6.33
C ALA A 134 -3.13 7.77 -5.24
N VAL A 135 -2.28 6.75 -5.41
CA VAL A 135 -2.09 5.67 -4.42
C VAL A 135 -1.39 6.16 -3.16
N ARG A 136 -0.41 7.07 -3.28
CA ARG A 136 0.25 7.69 -2.13
C ARG A 136 -0.72 8.55 -1.33
N GLU A 137 -1.58 9.30 -2.00
CA GLU A 137 -2.62 10.10 -1.34
C GLU A 137 -3.66 9.20 -0.66
N LYS A 138 -4.10 8.11 -1.31
CA LYS A 138 -4.95 7.07 -0.71
C LYS A 138 -4.32 6.53 0.58
N GLY A 139 -3.03 6.17 0.53
CA GLY A 139 -2.29 5.67 1.69
C GLY A 139 -2.16 6.69 2.83
N LYS A 140 -1.91 7.97 2.52
CA LYS A 140 -1.86 9.04 3.52
C LYS A 140 -3.22 9.27 4.18
N LEU A 141 -4.29 9.32 3.38
CA LEU A 141 -5.64 9.48 3.88
C LEU A 141 -6.05 8.30 4.78
N LEU A 142 -5.78 7.07 4.31
CA LEU A 142 -6.01 5.86 5.10
C LEU A 142 -5.22 5.90 6.41
N ARG A 143 -3.95 6.32 6.38
CA ARG A 143 -3.13 6.43 7.59
C ARG A 143 -3.69 7.45 8.57
N ALA A 144 -4.11 8.62 8.10
CA ALA A 144 -4.71 9.64 8.96
C ALA A 144 -6.02 9.15 9.60
N GLY A 145 -6.87 8.46 8.82
CA GLY A 145 -8.07 7.79 9.32
C GLY A 145 -7.73 6.73 10.37
N PHE A 146 -6.76 5.87 10.08
CA PHE A 146 -6.31 4.79 10.94
C PHE A 146 -5.77 5.30 12.27
N ASP A 147 -4.88 6.29 12.25
CA ASP A 147 -4.33 6.88 13.46
C ASP A 147 -5.45 7.53 14.32
N ARG A 148 -6.48 8.11 13.69
CA ARG A 148 -7.64 8.66 14.42
C ARG A 148 -8.56 7.55 14.97
N LEU A 149 -8.77 6.47 14.22
CA LEU A 149 -9.51 5.28 14.68
C LEU A 149 -8.87 4.72 15.95
N LEU A 150 -7.56 4.48 15.92
CA LEU A 150 -6.81 3.93 17.04
C LEU A 150 -6.97 4.79 18.30
N ARG A 151 -6.82 6.12 18.16
CA ARG A 151 -7.04 7.05 19.27
C ARG A 151 -8.49 7.01 19.79
N ALA A 152 -9.48 6.98 18.91
CA ALA A 152 -10.88 6.93 19.32
C ALA A 152 -11.24 5.62 20.04
N ALA A 153 -10.63 4.51 19.60
CA ALA A 153 -10.80 3.18 20.17
C ALA A 153 -9.93 2.91 21.41
N GLY A 154 -8.97 3.78 21.72
CA GLY A 154 -8.00 3.55 22.80
C GLY A 154 -7.01 2.41 22.50
N LEU A 155 -6.74 2.16 21.21
CA LEU A 155 -5.85 1.10 20.72
C LEU A 155 -4.54 1.67 20.17
N THR A 156 -3.58 0.79 19.97
CA THR A 156 -2.29 1.04 19.34
C THR A 156 -2.19 0.29 18.01
N SER A 157 -1.21 0.64 17.18
CA SER A 157 -0.97 -0.08 15.92
C SER A 157 -0.36 -1.47 16.12
N GLU A 158 0.05 -1.81 17.34
CA GLU A 158 0.67 -3.09 17.70
C GLU A 158 -0.36 -4.07 18.28
N ASP A 159 -1.59 -3.63 18.51
CA ASP A 159 -2.67 -4.49 18.99
C ASP A 159 -2.98 -5.59 17.97
N GLU A 160 -2.84 -6.85 18.39
CA GLU A 160 -3.05 -8.05 17.54
C GLU A 160 -4.48 -8.14 16.98
N THR A 161 -5.42 -7.43 17.59
CA THR A 161 -6.81 -7.38 17.14
C THR A 161 -7.03 -6.44 15.95
N VAL A 162 -6.03 -5.63 15.60
CA VAL A 162 -6.10 -4.62 14.54
C VAL A 162 -5.44 -5.16 13.28
N GLU A 163 -6.21 -5.21 12.20
CA GLU A 163 -5.70 -5.63 10.88
C GLU A 163 -5.93 -4.50 9.86
N ILE A 164 -4.99 -4.32 8.95
CA ILE A 164 -5.09 -3.31 7.90
C ILE A 164 -4.69 -3.89 6.54
N ASP A 165 -5.56 -3.71 5.57
CA ASP A 165 -5.27 -3.96 4.16
C ASP A 165 -5.09 -2.61 3.48
N TRP A 166 -3.83 -2.25 3.24
CA TRP A 166 -3.46 -1.00 2.59
C TRP A 166 -3.91 -0.89 1.13
N ASN A 167 -4.12 -2.03 0.46
CA ASN A 167 -4.54 -2.07 -0.94
C ASN A 167 -6.05 -1.83 -1.05
N MET A 168 -6.83 -2.64 -0.31
CA MET A 168 -8.29 -2.44 -0.20
C MET A 168 -8.63 -1.14 0.53
N ALA A 169 -7.71 -0.63 1.34
CA ALA A 169 -7.89 0.52 2.21
C ALA A 169 -9.05 0.30 3.20
N VAL A 170 -9.00 -0.86 3.85
CA VAL A 170 -9.95 -1.32 4.86
C VAL A 170 -9.18 -1.66 6.14
N VAL A 171 -9.79 -1.37 7.27
CA VAL A 171 -9.26 -1.69 8.60
C VAL A 171 -10.29 -2.56 9.31
N TRP A 172 -9.79 -3.60 9.98
CA TRP A 172 -10.56 -4.48 10.82
C TRP A 172 -10.14 -4.34 12.28
N ILE A 173 -11.11 -4.48 13.18
CA ILE A 173 -10.87 -4.73 14.60
C ILE A 173 -11.60 -6.02 14.96
N GLN A 174 -10.88 -7.00 15.51
CA GLN A 174 -11.40 -8.32 15.90
C GLN A 174 -12.26 -8.97 14.79
N GLY A 175 -11.74 -8.95 13.56
CA GLY A 175 -12.39 -9.48 12.36
C GLY A 175 -13.58 -8.68 11.80
N GLY A 176 -13.99 -7.58 12.44
CA GLY A 176 -15.06 -6.70 11.94
C GLY A 176 -14.51 -5.53 11.13
N ARG A 177 -15.10 -5.22 9.97
CA ARG A 177 -14.71 -4.04 9.16
C ARG A 177 -15.20 -2.77 9.82
N VAL A 178 -14.27 -1.94 10.29
CA VAL A 178 -14.59 -0.76 11.10
C VAL A 178 -14.27 0.55 10.39
N MET A 179 -13.34 0.55 9.43
CA MET A 179 -12.99 1.74 8.65
C MET A 179 -12.64 1.38 7.22
N ALA A 180 -13.02 2.24 6.27
CA ALA A 180 -12.60 2.16 4.88
C ALA A 180 -12.60 3.54 4.22
N LEU A 181 -11.91 3.69 3.09
CA LEU A 181 -12.00 4.92 2.28
C LEU A 181 -13.24 4.98 1.39
N ASP A 182 -13.89 3.84 1.18
CA ASP A 182 -15.16 3.73 0.47
C ASP A 182 -16.20 3.07 1.39
N ALA A 183 -17.40 3.64 1.45
CA ALA A 183 -18.46 3.16 2.34
C ALA A 183 -18.90 1.73 2.00
N GLY A 184 -18.95 1.37 0.71
CA GLY A 184 -19.37 0.04 0.26
C GLY A 184 -18.42 -1.07 0.74
N SER A 185 -17.13 -0.75 0.88
CA SER A 185 -16.12 -1.69 1.35
C SER A 185 -16.31 -2.14 2.81
N LEU A 186 -17.07 -1.39 3.61
CA LEU A 186 -17.43 -1.77 4.98
C LEU A 186 -18.42 -2.94 5.04
N LEU A 187 -19.14 -3.24 3.95
CA LEU A 187 -20.22 -4.24 3.91
C LEU A 187 -21.18 -4.12 5.10
N ALA A 188 -21.57 -2.88 5.42
CA ALA A 188 -22.47 -2.63 6.54
C ALA A 188 -23.85 -3.25 6.28
N GLU A 189 -24.39 -3.94 7.28
CA GLU A 189 -25.74 -4.51 7.22
C GLU A 189 -26.81 -3.40 7.37
N SER A 190 -28.03 -3.70 6.96
CA SER A 190 -29.17 -2.80 7.16
C SER A 190 -29.36 -2.48 8.65
N GLY A 191 -29.39 -1.19 8.99
CA GLY A 191 -29.50 -0.71 10.36
C GLY A 191 -28.17 -0.43 11.08
N GLN A 192 -27.03 -0.80 10.49
CA GLN A 192 -25.73 -0.41 11.02
C GLN A 192 -25.44 1.06 10.71
N ARG A 193 -24.85 1.76 11.69
CA ARG A 193 -24.54 3.17 11.61
C ARG A 193 -23.14 3.40 11.05
N VAL A 194 -23.08 3.91 9.81
CA VAL A 194 -21.83 4.33 9.17
C VAL A 194 -21.75 5.86 9.12
N ILE A 195 -20.60 6.41 9.48
CA ILE A 195 -20.34 7.85 9.36
C ILE A 195 -19.19 8.11 8.40
N ALA A 196 -19.16 9.30 7.79
CA ALA A 196 -18.01 9.83 7.09
C ALA A 196 -17.34 10.93 7.93
N VAL A 197 -16.00 10.87 8.03
CA VAL A 197 -15.18 11.92 8.63
C VAL A 197 -14.20 12.42 7.58
N ARG A 198 -14.23 13.72 7.35
CA ARG A 198 -13.38 14.40 6.39
C ARG A 198 -12.03 14.72 6.99
N PHE A 199 -10.96 14.38 6.29
CA PHE A 199 -9.59 14.71 6.63
C PHE A 199 -9.08 15.79 5.68
N ALA A 200 -8.42 16.81 6.23
CA ALA A 200 -7.66 17.76 5.44
C ALA A 200 -6.34 17.11 5.01
N GLY A 201 -6.13 16.96 3.70
CA GLY A 201 -4.82 16.60 3.17
C GLY A 201 -3.82 17.73 3.43
N GLN A 202 -2.55 17.39 3.65
CA GLN A 202 -1.47 18.39 3.79
C GLN A 202 -1.17 19.17 2.49
N SER A 203 -1.75 18.77 1.36
CA SER A 203 -1.71 19.55 0.12
C SER A 203 -3.03 20.29 -0.10
N LEU A 204 -2.94 21.56 -0.47
CA LEU A 204 -4.05 22.53 -0.70
C LEU A 204 -5.14 22.08 -1.69
N ARG A 205 -5.09 20.85 -2.23
CA ARG A 205 -5.99 20.38 -3.29
C ARG A 205 -6.89 19.21 -2.93
N LEU A 206 -6.73 18.53 -1.80
CA LEU A 206 -7.54 17.34 -1.53
C LEU A 206 -7.95 17.21 -0.06
N HIS A 207 -9.25 17.31 0.16
CA HIS A 207 -9.92 16.71 1.30
C HIS A 207 -10.41 15.33 0.88
N GLY A 208 -10.37 14.36 1.79
CA GLY A 208 -10.93 13.03 1.55
C GLY A 208 -11.69 12.54 2.77
N ASP A 209 -12.66 11.67 2.53
CA ASP A 209 -13.48 11.09 3.58
C ASP A 209 -12.96 9.70 3.93
N CYS A 210 -12.90 9.39 5.23
CA CYS A 210 -12.82 8.03 5.73
C CYS A 210 -14.20 7.67 6.30
N HIS A 211 -14.68 6.47 5.97
CA HIS A 211 -15.93 5.94 6.46
C HIS A 211 -15.68 5.01 7.64
N PHE A 212 -16.52 5.09 8.67
CA PHE A 212 -16.41 4.30 9.90
C PHE A 212 -17.73 3.63 10.22
N ASN A 213 -17.71 2.31 10.47
CA ASN A 213 -18.88 1.56 10.94
C ASN A 213 -18.92 1.60 12.47
N LEU A 214 -19.70 2.53 13.02
CA LEU A 214 -19.80 2.75 14.47
C LEU A 214 -20.47 1.58 15.18
N SER A 215 -21.46 0.93 14.56
CA SER A 215 -22.15 -0.21 15.15
C SER A 215 -21.22 -1.40 15.35
N VAL A 216 -20.40 -1.71 14.32
CA VAL A 216 -19.39 -2.76 14.43
C VAL A 216 -18.31 -2.36 15.44
N LEU A 217 -17.79 -1.15 15.35
CA LEU A 217 -16.73 -0.67 16.24
C LEU A 217 -17.18 -0.71 17.72
N ALA A 218 -18.36 -0.18 18.04
CA ALA A 218 -18.96 -0.22 19.37
C ALA A 218 -19.09 -1.66 19.89
N GLY A 219 -19.60 -2.57 19.06
CA GLY A 219 -19.74 -3.99 19.43
C GLY A 219 -18.41 -4.66 19.73
N LYS A 220 -17.36 -4.38 18.94
CA LYS A 220 -16.02 -4.96 19.14
C LYS A 220 -15.27 -4.40 20.34
N LEU A 221 -15.60 -3.17 20.76
CA LEU A 221 -15.03 -2.54 21.95
C LEU A 221 -15.82 -2.84 23.24
N GLY A 222 -16.73 -3.83 23.22
CA GLY A 222 -17.50 -4.21 24.41
C GLY A 222 -18.75 -3.37 24.66
N GLY A 223 -19.34 -2.79 23.61
CA GLY A 223 -20.61 -2.04 23.69
C GLY A 223 -20.44 -0.57 24.04
N VAL A 224 -19.33 0.06 23.65
CA VAL A 224 -19.08 1.50 23.84
C VAL A 224 -20.16 2.34 23.15
N ASP A 225 -20.52 3.47 23.76
CA ASP A 225 -21.51 4.38 23.17
C ASP A 225 -21.08 4.90 21.79
N MET A 226 -21.98 4.77 20.81
CA MET A 226 -21.72 5.18 19.43
C MET A 226 -21.61 6.71 19.29
N GLY A 227 -22.28 7.48 20.14
CA GLY A 227 -22.19 8.94 20.15
C GLY A 227 -20.82 9.41 20.63
N GLU A 228 -20.29 8.77 21.67
CA GLU A 228 -18.94 9.03 22.17
C GLU A 228 -17.86 8.68 21.13
N LEU A 229 -17.97 7.53 20.47
CA LEU A 229 -17.06 7.14 19.39
C LEU A 229 -17.10 8.12 18.23
N GLU A 230 -18.29 8.56 17.82
CA GLU A 230 -18.42 9.58 16.79
C GLU A 230 -17.77 10.90 17.20
N ALA A 231 -18.01 11.37 18.43
CA ALA A 231 -17.41 12.60 18.93
C ALA A 231 -15.87 12.53 18.90
N LYS A 232 -15.30 11.40 19.35
CA LYS A 232 -13.86 11.14 19.29
C LYS A 232 -13.34 11.11 17.85
N LEU A 233 -14.03 10.45 16.93
CA LEU A 233 -13.65 10.37 15.52
C LEU A 233 -13.77 11.71 14.78
N ARG A 234 -14.64 12.61 15.23
CA ARG A 234 -14.77 13.96 14.67
C ARG A 234 -13.84 14.99 15.34
N SER A 235 -13.36 14.69 16.53
CA SER A 235 -12.38 15.55 17.22
C SER A 235 -11.07 15.61 16.42
N SER A 236 -10.61 16.83 16.16
CA SER A 236 -9.47 17.09 15.28
C SER A 236 -8.15 16.78 15.95
#